data_AF-A0A1H9TUI8-F1
#
_entry.id   AF-A0A1H9TUI8-F1
#
_cell.length_a   1.000
_cell.length_b   1.000
_cell.length_c   1.000
_cell.angle_alpha   90.00
_cell.angle_beta   90.00
_cell.angle_gamma   90.00
#
_symmetry.space_group_name_H-M   'P 1'
#
loop_
_entity.id
_entity.type
_entity.pdbx_description
1 polymer ?
#
loop_
_entity_poly.entity_id
_entity_poly.type
_entity_poly.pdbx_seq_one_letter_code
_entity_poly.pdbx_strand_id
1 'polypeptide(L)'
;MTGSPTTSTHALHAALVPAPALVDERRTLYRLAAEMFAPGTGLSDNLADHPIVRYEIGRALAGHGDLDPAVLTRVASMSVRDAGVPVVSDPAAVEVIEAPLRIVAPPGVRPEPLTEADGERFESALHVVEEGVRLLWKFAPDMAEDLLAHVSMLAVLKRETSGGLVSASSRYVPGIVLIDEPVLPMEVAEALVHEGAHEKFFDLAIARDFLDLHAEDADYFENSWSHARWPLEQTFAAWHAYSCLAQFNQSIGSEQAGSDSLLEKARERADEIVEWLLDHESDLRADARWLLRALAGDTAEAGTGVAAQSSAGGVTLSTEDSEDLHFHLLPDVRYKRAASGRVVVGRAAQPPQLFWLDDDASWALDQWRIDKATKSFGWMLARAAEDWQVDYSAAAERLRSALGSLVDSSIVGSPEAH
;
A
#
# COMPACT_ATOMS: atom_id res chain seq x y z
N MET A 1 -25.85 -20.18 19.77
CA MET A 1 -25.60 -20.18 18.32
C MET A 1 -24.10 -20.17 18.13
N THR A 2 -23.53 -21.27 17.65
CA THR A 2 -22.11 -21.34 17.28
C THR A 2 -21.96 -20.59 15.96
N GLY A 3 -21.49 -19.35 16.00
CA GLY A 3 -21.17 -18.59 14.79
C GLY A 3 -20.14 -19.35 13.97
N SER A 4 -20.31 -19.38 12.65
CA SER A 4 -19.24 -19.84 11.76
C SER A 4 -17.95 -19.08 12.07
N PRO A 5 -16.78 -19.74 12.01
CA PRO A 5 -15.52 -19.04 12.24
C PRO A 5 -15.40 -17.89 11.23
N THR A 6 -15.38 -16.66 11.73
CA THR A 6 -15.01 -15.48 10.94
C THR A 6 -13.58 -15.68 10.47
N THR A 7 -13.36 -15.66 9.15
CA THR A 7 -12.02 -15.73 8.57
C THR A 7 -11.15 -14.62 9.17
N SER A 8 -9.94 -14.94 9.62
CA SER A 8 -9.01 -13.96 10.18
C SER A 8 -8.59 -12.93 9.13
N THR A 9 -8.36 -11.70 9.55
CA THR A 9 -7.97 -10.61 8.65
C THR A 9 -6.66 -10.92 7.92
N HIS A 10 -5.67 -11.50 8.61
CA HIS A 10 -4.40 -11.90 7.98
C HIS A 10 -4.60 -12.94 6.85
N ALA A 11 -5.57 -13.85 6.98
CA ALA A 11 -5.82 -14.86 5.96
C ALA A 11 -6.48 -14.25 4.72
N LEU A 12 -7.38 -13.28 4.93
CA LEU A 12 -7.98 -12.51 3.85
C LEU A 12 -6.95 -11.63 3.14
N HIS A 13 -6.03 -11.01 3.89
CA HIS A 13 -4.89 -10.31 3.32
C HIS A 13 -4.04 -11.23 2.45
N ALA A 14 -3.63 -12.39 2.98
CA ALA A 14 -2.80 -13.34 2.23
C ALA A 14 -3.49 -13.88 0.98
N ALA A 15 -4.82 -13.97 0.98
CA ALA A 15 -5.61 -14.35 -0.19
C ALA A 15 -5.63 -13.29 -1.29
N LEU A 16 -5.57 -11.99 -0.94
CA LEU A 16 -5.31 -10.93 -1.91
C LEU A 16 -3.86 -10.96 -2.38
N VAL A 17 -2.95 -10.83 -1.41
CA VAL A 17 -1.51 -10.78 -1.64
C VAL A 17 -0.77 -11.06 -0.31
N PRO A 18 0.07 -12.10 -0.23
CA PRO A 18 0.91 -12.33 0.95
C PRO A 18 1.82 -11.14 1.23
N ALA A 19 2.06 -10.81 2.50
CA ALA A 19 2.88 -9.65 2.89
C ALA A 19 4.26 -9.57 2.19
N PRO A 20 5.04 -10.67 2.05
CA PRO A 20 6.31 -10.61 1.32
C PRO A 20 6.16 -10.22 -0.17
N ALA A 21 5.08 -10.67 -0.82
CA ALA A 21 4.80 -10.33 -2.21
C ALA A 21 4.38 -8.86 -2.36
N LEU A 22 3.56 -8.36 -1.43
CA LEU A 22 3.14 -6.95 -1.42
C LEU A 22 4.31 -6.00 -1.17
N VAL A 23 5.19 -6.34 -0.22
CA VAL A 23 6.43 -5.59 0.05
C VAL A 23 7.33 -5.56 -1.19
N ASP A 24 7.47 -6.67 -1.91
CA ASP A 24 8.27 -6.70 -3.13
C ASP A 24 7.63 -5.91 -4.28
N GLU A 25 6.31 -5.96 -4.44
CA GLU A 25 5.57 -5.14 -5.41
C GLU A 25 5.78 -3.65 -5.13
N ARG A 26 5.61 -3.21 -3.88
CA ARG A 26 5.94 -1.86 -3.42
C ARG A 26 7.37 -1.46 -3.75
N ARG A 27 8.36 -2.28 -3.37
CA ARG A 27 9.78 -2.00 -3.66
C ARG A 27 10.02 -1.89 -5.16
N THR A 28 9.37 -2.73 -5.96
CA THR A 28 9.47 -2.72 -7.42
C THR A 28 8.92 -1.41 -8.02
N LEU A 29 7.78 -0.93 -7.52
CA LEU A 29 7.21 0.38 -7.89
C LEU A 29 8.19 1.52 -7.58
N TYR A 30 8.68 1.62 -6.34
CA TYR A 30 9.60 2.70 -5.96
C TYR A 30 10.93 2.65 -6.70
N ARG A 31 11.47 1.45 -6.97
CA ARG A 31 12.68 1.27 -7.80
C ARG A 31 12.46 1.77 -9.21
N LEU A 32 11.30 1.51 -9.81
CA LEU A 32 10.99 2.04 -11.14
C LEU A 32 10.82 3.56 -11.09
N ALA A 33 10.07 4.09 -10.13
CA ALA A 33 9.87 5.52 -9.95
C ALA A 33 11.19 6.29 -9.86
N ALA A 34 12.11 5.83 -9.00
CA ALA A 34 13.42 6.46 -8.84
C ALA A 34 14.29 6.35 -10.10
N GLU A 35 14.25 5.22 -10.82
CA GLU A 35 14.95 5.06 -12.11
C GLU A 35 14.40 6.03 -13.18
N MET A 36 13.10 6.31 -13.16
CA MET A 36 12.47 7.25 -14.10
C MET A 36 12.91 8.70 -13.86
N PHE A 37 13.11 9.10 -12.60
CA PHE A 37 13.65 10.43 -12.27
C PHE A 37 15.15 10.53 -12.46
N ALA A 38 15.89 9.50 -12.03
CA ALA A 38 17.35 9.50 -12.01
C ALA A 38 17.88 8.16 -12.53
N PRO A 39 18.00 7.99 -13.87
CA PRO A 39 18.46 6.75 -14.48
C PRO A 39 19.81 6.28 -13.91
N GLY A 40 19.89 5.00 -13.57
CA GLY A 40 21.07 4.40 -12.93
C GLY A 40 21.07 4.46 -11.40
N THR A 41 20.10 5.14 -10.78
CA THR A 41 19.89 5.11 -9.32
C THR A 41 19.30 3.75 -8.92
N GLY A 42 20.17 2.80 -8.57
CA GLY A 42 19.75 1.52 -8.03
C GLY A 42 19.33 1.65 -6.57
N LEU A 43 18.03 1.66 -6.29
CA LEU A 43 17.54 1.59 -4.91
C LEU A 43 17.69 0.15 -4.38
N SER A 44 18.45 0.01 -3.29
CA SER A 44 18.45 -1.21 -2.48
C SER A 44 17.12 -1.40 -1.77
N ASP A 45 16.86 -2.60 -1.25
CA ASP A 45 15.67 -2.91 -0.46
C ASP A 45 15.52 -1.97 0.74
N ASN A 46 16.61 -1.73 1.48
CA ASN A 46 16.60 -0.81 2.61
C ASN A 46 16.22 0.62 2.22
N LEU A 47 16.66 1.10 1.05
CA LEU A 47 16.29 2.43 0.56
C LEU A 47 14.84 2.47 0.09
N ALA A 48 14.40 1.46 -0.66
CA ALA A 48 13.01 1.35 -1.10
C ALA A 48 12.03 1.22 0.09
N ASP A 49 12.52 0.71 1.22
CA ASP A 49 11.74 0.61 2.45
C ASP A 49 11.84 1.83 3.35
N HIS A 50 12.78 2.75 3.13
CA HIS A 50 12.95 3.88 4.03
C HIS A 50 11.79 4.89 3.88
N PRO A 51 11.00 5.19 4.93
CA PRO A 51 9.79 6.01 4.78
C PRO A 51 10.04 7.40 4.19
N ILE A 52 11.16 8.04 4.56
CA ILE A 52 11.53 9.34 3.99
C ILE A 52 11.92 9.24 2.51
N VAL A 53 12.55 8.13 2.07
CA VAL A 53 12.84 7.93 0.64
C VAL A 53 11.54 7.78 -0.13
N ARG A 54 10.59 7.00 0.40
CA ARG A 54 9.26 6.85 -0.20
C ARG A 54 8.50 8.18 -0.28
N TYR A 55 8.56 8.99 0.79
CA TYR A 55 8.00 10.35 0.80
C TYR A 55 8.61 11.22 -0.30
N GLU A 56 9.94 11.25 -0.44
CA GLU A 56 10.59 12.07 -1.47
C GLU A 56 10.24 11.62 -2.89
N ILE A 57 10.14 10.30 -3.13
CA ILE A 57 9.66 9.77 -4.41
C ILE A 57 8.20 10.15 -4.65
N GLY A 58 7.33 10.00 -3.66
CA GLY A 58 5.92 10.38 -3.75
C GLY A 58 5.73 11.87 -4.00
N ARG A 59 6.50 12.73 -3.31
CA ARG A 59 6.54 14.18 -3.53
C ARG A 59 6.91 14.52 -4.97
N ALA A 60 7.97 13.88 -5.51
CA ALA A 60 8.40 14.10 -6.89
C ALA A 60 7.35 13.61 -7.90
N LEU A 61 6.73 12.44 -7.66
CA LEU A 61 5.63 11.92 -8.49
C LEU A 61 4.38 12.81 -8.46
N ALA A 62 4.13 13.51 -7.36
CA ALA A 62 3.08 14.52 -7.25
C ALA A 62 3.45 15.86 -7.94
N GLY A 63 4.61 15.95 -8.61
CA GLY A 63 5.06 17.16 -9.30
C GLY A 63 5.64 18.23 -8.38
N HIS A 64 5.89 17.92 -7.11
CA HIS A 64 6.43 18.87 -6.14
C HIS A 64 7.96 18.89 -6.17
N GLY A 65 8.57 19.16 -7.33
CA GLY A 65 10.02 19.24 -7.52
C GLY A 65 10.69 17.92 -7.90
N ASP A 66 12.02 17.94 -8.02
CA ASP A 66 12.80 16.77 -8.45
C ASP A 66 13.23 15.87 -7.28
N LEU A 67 13.63 14.64 -7.62
CA LEU A 67 14.23 13.67 -6.72
C LEU A 67 15.75 13.90 -6.64
N ASP A 68 16.26 14.28 -5.47
CA ASP A 68 17.71 14.48 -5.25
C ASP A 68 18.37 13.22 -4.64
N PRO A 69 19.23 12.50 -5.38
CA PRO A 69 19.91 11.32 -4.87
C PRO A 69 20.78 11.58 -3.63
N ALA A 70 21.29 12.80 -3.45
CA ALA A 70 22.08 13.17 -2.27
C ALA A 70 21.20 13.23 -1.02
N VAL A 71 19.95 13.70 -1.15
CA VAL A 71 18.96 13.66 -0.07
C VAL A 71 18.63 12.22 0.29
N LEU A 72 18.38 11.36 -0.71
CA LEU A 72 18.09 9.94 -0.49
C LEU A 72 19.21 9.22 0.28
N THR A 73 20.47 9.51 -0.07
CA THR A 73 21.63 8.93 0.61
C THR A 73 21.75 9.43 2.05
N ARG A 74 21.49 10.71 2.29
CA ARG A 74 21.54 11.32 3.63
C ARG A 74 20.47 10.75 4.56
N VAL A 75 19.23 10.59 4.09
CA VAL A 75 18.16 10.06 4.95
C VAL A 75 18.41 8.59 5.30
N ALA A 76 19.01 7.83 4.37
CA ALA A 76 19.34 6.43 4.58
C ALA A 76 20.45 6.17 5.61
N SER A 77 21.24 7.19 5.97
CA SER A 77 22.27 7.05 7.01
C SER A 77 21.73 7.27 8.42
N MET A 78 20.43 7.55 8.57
CA MET A 78 19.82 7.75 9.88
C MET A 78 19.93 6.48 10.73
N SER A 79 20.41 6.65 11.95
CA SER A 79 20.59 5.53 12.89
C SER A 79 19.26 5.08 13.48
N VAL A 80 19.10 3.76 13.57
CA VAL A 80 17.96 3.08 14.19
C VAL A 80 18.45 1.98 15.14
N ARG A 81 17.65 1.67 16.16
CA ARG A 81 17.83 0.52 17.05
C ARG A 81 16.78 -0.53 16.73
N ASP A 82 17.18 -1.79 16.75
CA ASP A 82 16.24 -2.89 16.55
C ASP A 82 15.59 -3.27 17.89
N ALA A 83 14.26 -3.20 17.94
CA ALA A 83 13.43 -3.68 19.05
C ALA A 83 12.41 -4.74 18.56
N GLY A 84 12.75 -5.47 17.49
CA GLY A 84 11.82 -6.26 16.68
C GLY A 84 11.11 -5.44 15.59
N VAL A 85 11.23 -4.11 15.67
CA VAL A 85 11.00 -3.14 14.60
C VAL A 85 12.11 -2.08 14.65
N PRO A 86 12.46 -1.40 13.54
CA PRO A 86 13.47 -0.34 13.56
C PRO A 86 12.97 0.92 14.28
N VAL A 87 13.53 1.24 15.44
CA VAL A 87 13.20 2.41 16.25
C VAL A 87 14.19 3.54 15.96
N VAL A 88 13.70 4.72 15.61
CA VAL A 88 14.52 5.92 15.38
C VAL A 88 15.35 6.23 16.62
N SER A 89 16.67 6.37 16.44
CA SER A 89 17.60 6.58 17.55
C SER A 89 18.59 7.72 17.32
N ASP A 90 18.72 8.18 16.07
CA ASP A 90 19.63 9.23 15.65
C ASP A 90 19.33 10.58 16.35
N PRO A 91 20.31 11.24 16.99
CA PRO A 91 20.13 12.58 17.56
C PRO A 91 19.69 13.65 16.57
N ALA A 92 19.98 13.48 15.27
CA ALA A 92 19.54 14.38 14.20
C ALA A 92 18.19 13.96 13.57
N ALA A 93 17.47 13.04 14.22
CA ALA A 93 16.20 12.54 13.71
C ALA A 93 15.18 13.67 13.50
N VAL A 94 15.12 14.66 14.39
CA VAL A 94 14.12 15.74 14.30
C VAL A 94 14.21 16.49 12.96
N GLU A 95 15.41 16.68 12.40
CA GLU A 95 15.58 17.28 11.07
C GLU A 95 15.27 16.30 9.93
N VAL A 96 15.62 15.02 10.10
CA VAL A 96 15.46 13.99 9.05
C VAL A 96 13.99 13.58 8.85
N ILE A 97 13.23 13.46 9.95
CA ILE A 97 11.82 13.08 9.94
C ILE A 97 10.88 14.29 10.16
N GLU A 98 11.35 15.52 9.90
CA GLU A 98 10.57 16.76 10.07
C GLU A 98 9.24 16.72 9.30
N ALA A 99 9.27 16.27 8.05
CA ALA A 99 8.07 16.22 7.21
C ALA A 99 6.97 15.32 7.81
N PRO A 100 7.25 14.04 8.19
CA PRO A 100 6.30 13.22 8.92
C PRO A 100 5.76 13.89 10.19
N LEU A 101 6.65 14.43 11.04
CA LEU A 101 6.26 15.08 12.30
C LEU A 101 5.30 16.25 12.04
N ARG A 102 5.58 17.08 11.03
CA ARG A 102 4.73 18.21 10.65
C ARG A 102 3.38 17.80 10.08
N ILE A 103 3.32 16.68 9.35
CA ILE A 103 2.09 16.19 8.73
C ILE A 103 1.10 15.70 9.78
N VAL A 104 1.58 15.01 10.82
CA VAL A 104 0.71 14.45 11.88
C VAL A 104 0.48 15.41 13.04
N ALA A 105 1.31 16.45 13.18
CA ALA A 105 1.24 17.37 14.31
C ALA A 105 -0.10 18.13 14.35
N PRO A 106 -0.75 18.23 15.53
CA PRO A 106 -1.81 19.18 15.74
C PRO A 106 -1.36 20.62 15.45
N PRO A 107 -2.27 21.54 15.08
CA PRO A 107 -1.91 22.92 14.80
C PRO A 107 -1.15 23.58 15.96
N GLY A 108 0.05 24.11 15.66
CA GLY A 108 0.90 24.80 16.63
C GLY A 108 1.78 23.89 17.50
N VAL A 109 1.69 22.57 17.34
CA VAL A 109 2.52 21.57 18.03
C VAL A 109 3.75 21.25 17.18
N ARG A 110 4.86 20.92 17.86
CA ARG A 110 6.10 20.45 17.23
C ARG A 110 6.58 19.19 17.94
N PRO A 111 6.08 18.01 17.54
CA PRO A 111 6.50 16.75 18.13
C PRO A 111 8.00 16.55 17.92
N GLU A 112 8.68 16.06 18.94
CA GLU A 112 10.10 15.70 18.88
C GLU A 112 10.27 14.21 19.14
N PRO A 113 11.10 13.51 18.36
CA PRO A 113 11.42 12.12 18.65
C PRO A 113 12.29 12.02 19.90
N LEU A 114 12.08 10.97 20.67
CA LEU A 114 12.97 10.50 21.71
C LEU A 114 14.12 9.71 21.04
N THR A 115 15.37 10.06 21.36
CA THR A 115 16.57 9.56 20.67
C THR A 115 17.66 9.17 21.67
N GLU A 116 18.79 8.63 21.20
CA GLU A 116 19.92 8.30 22.08
C GLU A 116 20.46 9.51 22.86
N ALA A 117 20.23 10.74 22.38
CA ALA A 117 20.58 11.96 23.11
C ALA A 117 19.82 12.13 24.43
N ASP A 118 18.67 11.46 24.59
CA ASP A 118 17.82 11.49 25.78
C ASP A 118 18.23 10.43 26.84
N GLY A 119 19.25 9.62 26.57
CA GLY A 119 19.89 8.73 27.55
C GLY A 119 18.98 7.63 28.12
N GLU A 120 18.94 7.48 29.45
CA GLU A 120 18.16 6.43 30.14
C GLU A 120 16.66 6.46 29.80
N ARG A 121 16.12 7.64 29.46
CA ARG A 121 14.73 7.80 29.03
C ARG A 121 14.47 7.06 27.72
N PHE A 122 15.37 7.21 26.75
CA PHE A 122 15.31 6.49 25.47
C PHE A 122 15.46 4.97 25.67
N GLU A 123 16.41 4.53 26.48
CA GLU A 123 16.60 3.09 26.77
C GLU A 123 15.36 2.48 27.44
N SER A 124 14.71 3.22 28.34
CA SER A 124 13.48 2.78 29.00
C SER A 124 12.34 2.63 27.99
N ALA A 125 12.14 3.62 27.11
CA ALA A 125 11.13 3.56 26.06
C ALA A 125 11.42 2.43 25.06
N LEU A 126 12.68 2.24 24.66
CA LEU A 126 13.10 1.16 23.77
C LEU A 126 12.75 -0.22 24.36
N HIS A 127 12.97 -0.41 25.66
CA HIS A 127 12.59 -1.65 26.34
C HIS A 127 11.06 -1.87 26.37
N VAL A 128 10.27 -0.82 26.59
CA VAL A 128 8.81 -0.90 26.52
C VAL A 128 8.35 -1.26 25.10
N VAL A 129 9.00 -0.70 24.07
CA VAL A 129 8.73 -1.04 22.67
C VAL A 129 9.04 -2.50 22.37
N GLU A 130 10.23 -2.98 22.76
CA GLU A 130 10.64 -4.38 22.58
C GLU A 130 9.63 -5.34 23.21
N GLU A 131 9.23 -5.07 24.45
CA GLU A 131 8.22 -5.88 25.14
C GLU A 131 6.85 -5.80 24.45
N GLY A 132 6.47 -4.65 23.90
CA GLY A 132 5.22 -4.50 23.16
C GLY A 132 5.20 -5.30 21.86
N VAL A 133 6.28 -5.26 21.09
CA VAL A 133 6.47 -6.11 19.90
C VAL A 133 6.38 -7.58 20.29
N ARG A 134 7.01 -7.98 21.39
CA ARG A 134 6.95 -9.34 21.93
C ARG A 134 5.52 -9.76 22.31
N LEU A 135 4.70 -8.86 22.86
CA LEU A 135 3.29 -9.12 23.16
C LEU A 135 2.47 -9.33 21.88
N LEU A 136 2.68 -8.51 20.85
CA LEU A 136 2.00 -8.68 19.57
C LEU A 136 2.29 -10.07 18.96
N TRP A 137 3.57 -10.48 18.91
CA TRP A 137 3.95 -11.82 18.47
C TRP A 137 3.38 -12.95 19.34
N LYS A 138 3.28 -12.72 20.66
CA LYS A 138 2.73 -13.70 21.60
C LYS A 138 1.24 -13.93 21.37
N PHE A 139 0.46 -12.86 21.18
CA PHE A 139 -1.00 -12.94 21.15
C PHE A 139 -1.57 -13.12 19.74
N ALA A 140 -0.92 -12.57 18.72
CA ALA A 140 -1.39 -12.64 17.34
C ALA A 140 -0.22 -12.79 16.36
N PRO A 141 0.51 -13.92 16.37
CA PRO A 141 1.72 -14.11 15.56
C PRO A 141 1.48 -13.92 14.06
N ASP A 142 0.39 -14.45 13.52
CA ASP A 142 0.08 -14.32 12.08
C ASP A 142 -0.24 -12.87 11.72
N MET A 143 -0.86 -12.11 12.62
CA MET A 143 -1.10 -10.66 12.43
C MET A 143 0.21 -9.87 12.57
N ALA A 144 1.09 -10.28 13.47
CA ALA A 144 2.40 -9.66 13.63
C ALA A 144 3.25 -9.83 12.36
N GLU A 145 3.32 -11.05 11.81
CA GLU A 145 4.00 -11.32 10.54
C GLU A 145 3.41 -10.50 9.39
N ASP A 146 2.07 -10.40 9.36
CA ASP A 146 1.36 -9.72 8.30
C ASP A 146 1.49 -8.18 8.34
N LEU A 147 1.38 -7.56 9.51
CA LEU A 147 1.38 -6.09 9.65
C LEU A 147 2.79 -5.51 9.81
N LEU A 148 3.67 -6.14 10.60
CA LEU A 148 5.00 -5.58 10.87
C LEU A 148 5.91 -5.58 9.63
N ALA A 149 5.62 -6.39 8.62
CA ALA A 149 6.30 -6.34 7.33
C ALA A 149 6.16 -4.98 6.62
N HIS A 150 5.13 -4.19 6.97
CA HIS A 150 4.85 -2.88 6.41
C HIS A 150 5.41 -1.73 7.25
N VAL A 151 5.74 -1.99 8.53
CA VAL A 151 6.36 -1.02 9.44
C VAL A 151 7.87 -1.02 9.25
N SER A 152 8.39 0.02 8.61
CA SER A 152 9.83 0.15 8.33
C SER A 152 10.56 1.04 9.33
N MET A 153 9.81 1.80 10.13
CA MET A 153 10.33 2.72 11.12
C MET A 153 9.29 2.99 12.20
N LEU A 154 9.73 3.04 13.45
CA LEU A 154 8.96 3.51 14.60
C LEU A 154 9.69 4.70 15.22
N ALA A 155 9.00 5.81 15.47
CA ALA A 155 9.54 6.89 16.30
C ALA A 155 8.69 7.06 17.56
N VAL A 156 9.36 7.00 18.71
CA VAL A 156 8.76 7.36 20.00
C VAL A 156 8.85 8.87 20.14
N LEU A 157 7.74 9.54 20.40
CA LEU A 157 7.67 10.98 20.57
C LEU A 157 7.81 11.36 22.05
N LYS A 158 8.46 12.48 22.33
CA LYS A 158 8.52 13.02 23.69
C LYS A 158 7.13 13.46 24.13
N ARG A 159 6.67 12.94 25.27
CA ARG A 159 5.32 13.21 25.81
C ARG A 159 5.00 14.69 25.94
N GLU A 160 6.00 15.51 26.30
CA GLU A 160 5.84 16.95 26.48
C GLU A 160 5.68 17.74 25.16
N THR A 161 6.04 17.15 24.01
CA THR A 161 5.96 17.82 22.69
C THR A 161 4.98 17.14 21.72
N SER A 162 4.49 15.94 22.00
CA SER A 162 3.56 15.19 21.13
C SER A 162 2.21 15.87 20.94
N GLY A 163 1.80 16.74 21.87
CA GLY A 163 0.53 17.47 21.80
C GLY A 163 -0.70 16.58 21.98
N GLY A 164 -0.55 15.45 22.68
CA GLY A 164 -1.63 14.48 22.92
C GLY A 164 -1.85 13.50 21.77
N LEU A 165 -0.91 13.42 20.82
CA LEU A 165 -0.89 12.36 19.83
C LEU A 165 -0.61 11.03 20.53
N VAL A 166 -1.50 10.04 20.43
CA VAL A 166 -1.29 8.70 20.99
C VAL A 166 -0.47 7.83 20.04
N SER A 167 -0.96 7.71 18.81
CA SER A 167 -0.25 7.10 17.68
C SER A 167 -0.65 7.79 16.38
N ALA A 168 0.21 7.70 15.37
CA ALA A 168 -0.11 8.11 14.01
C ALA A 168 0.76 7.44 12.96
N SER A 169 0.18 7.33 11.79
CA SER A 169 0.82 7.05 10.51
C SER A 169 0.27 8.05 9.48
N SER A 170 0.90 8.11 8.30
CA SER A 170 0.39 8.95 7.23
C SER A 170 0.67 8.34 5.87
N ARG A 171 -0.34 8.30 5.00
CA ARG A 171 -0.20 7.91 3.60
C ARG A 171 0.87 8.71 2.84
N TYR A 172 1.18 9.93 3.30
CA TYR A 172 2.21 10.75 2.67
C TYR A 172 3.62 10.23 2.97
N VAL A 173 3.82 9.62 4.14
CA VAL A 173 5.10 9.05 4.55
C VAL A 173 4.90 7.57 4.92
N PRO A 174 4.56 6.69 3.97
CA PRO A 174 4.25 5.32 4.29
C PRO A 174 5.49 4.58 4.83
N GLY A 175 5.25 3.75 5.83
CA GLY A 175 6.18 2.88 6.53
C GLY A 175 6.66 3.43 7.87
N ILE A 176 6.16 4.57 8.34
CA ILE A 176 6.52 5.16 9.64
C ILE A 176 5.34 5.13 10.61
N VAL A 177 5.59 4.53 11.77
CA VAL A 177 4.69 4.60 12.91
C VAL A 177 5.26 5.60 13.92
N LEU A 178 4.43 6.53 14.36
CA LEU A 178 4.73 7.48 15.41
C LEU A 178 3.89 7.13 16.63
N ILE A 179 4.49 7.03 17.81
CA ILE A 179 3.76 6.79 19.07
C ILE A 179 4.18 7.81 20.11
N ASP A 180 3.27 8.22 20.99
CA ASP A 180 3.67 8.92 22.22
C ASP A 180 4.64 8.05 23.03
N GLU A 181 5.38 8.66 23.94
CA GLU A 181 6.20 7.93 24.89
C GLU A 181 5.33 6.89 25.63
N PRO A 182 5.55 5.57 25.42
CA PRO A 182 4.67 4.56 25.99
C PRO A 182 5.02 4.33 27.46
N VAL A 183 4.01 4.01 28.27
CA VAL A 183 4.18 3.57 29.67
C VAL A 183 4.03 2.06 29.77
N LEU A 184 3.16 1.47 28.95
CA LEU A 184 2.83 0.05 28.98
C LEU A 184 3.18 -0.63 27.65
N PRO A 185 3.76 -1.84 27.67
CA PRO A 185 3.99 -2.61 26.45
C PRO A 185 2.73 -2.85 25.60
N MET A 186 1.56 -2.95 26.23
CA MET A 186 0.29 -3.13 25.51
C MET A 186 -0.08 -1.90 24.65
N GLU A 187 0.30 -0.69 25.06
CA GLU A 187 0.08 0.53 24.27
C GLU A 187 0.85 0.45 22.94
N VAL A 188 2.08 -0.07 22.98
CA VAL A 188 2.89 -0.31 21.78
C VAL A 188 2.29 -1.40 20.91
N ALA A 189 1.87 -2.54 21.51
CA ALA A 189 1.25 -3.63 20.75
C ALA A 189 -0.02 -3.17 20.03
N GLU A 190 -0.87 -2.42 20.73
CA GLU A 190 -2.08 -1.82 20.17
C GLU A 190 -1.76 -0.82 19.05
N ALA A 191 -0.83 0.10 19.28
CA ALA A 191 -0.42 1.08 18.28
C ALA A 191 0.17 0.41 17.03
N LEU A 192 0.96 -0.65 17.17
CA LEU A 192 1.51 -1.39 16.04
C LEU A 192 0.44 -2.15 15.25
N VAL A 193 -0.61 -2.65 15.89
CA VAL A 193 -1.76 -3.23 15.17
C VAL A 193 -2.53 -2.14 14.42
N HIS A 194 -2.81 -1.01 15.08
CA HIS A 194 -3.56 0.09 14.47
C HIS A 194 -2.79 0.69 13.29
N GLU A 195 -1.61 1.24 13.57
CA GLU A 195 -0.83 1.95 12.57
C GLU A 195 -0.22 0.98 11.55
N GLY A 196 0.16 -0.23 11.94
CA GLY A 196 0.60 -1.25 10.99
C GLY A 196 -0.50 -1.70 10.01
N ALA A 197 -1.77 -1.67 10.43
CA ALA A 197 -2.89 -1.89 9.52
C ALA A 197 -3.02 -0.74 8.50
N HIS A 198 -2.89 0.51 8.92
CA HIS A 198 -2.82 1.66 8.00
C HIS A 198 -1.66 1.52 7.02
N GLU A 199 -0.47 1.15 7.50
CA GLU A 199 0.71 0.97 6.62
C GLU A 199 0.50 -0.13 5.58
N LYS A 200 -0.11 -1.25 5.99
CA LYS A 200 -0.50 -2.29 5.05
C LYS A 200 -1.54 -1.79 4.04
N PHE A 201 -2.53 -1.04 4.50
CA PHE A 201 -3.54 -0.45 3.62
C PHE A 201 -2.92 0.50 2.59
N PHE A 202 -1.95 1.33 2.99
CA PHE A 202 -1.25 2.22 2.05
C PHE A 202 -0.49 1.42 0.98
N ASP A 203 0.17 0.33 1.37
CA ASP A 203 0.85 -0.56 0.41
C ASP A 203 -0.15 -1.27 -0.52
N LEU A 204 -1.30 -1.70 -0.01
CA LEU A 204 -2.40 -2.23 -0.84
C LEU A 204 -2.90 -1.17 -1.81
N ALA A 205 -3.16 0.06 -1.36
CA ALA A 205 -3.71 1.13 -2.18
C ALA A 205 -2.82 1.52 -3.38
N ILE A 206 -1.49 1.41 -3.25
CA ILE A 206 -0.55 1.72 -4.35
C ILE A 206 -0.23 0.52 -5.24
N ALA A 207 -0.51 -0.71 -4.78
CA ALA A 207 -0.19 -1.93 -5.52
C ALA A 207 -1.43 -2.59 -6.12
N ARG A 208 -2.61 -2.44 -5.52
CA ARG A 208 -3.80 -3.25 -5.77
C ARG A 208 -5.00 -2.38 -6.16
N ASP A 209 -6.04 -3.03 -6.67
CA ASP A 209 -7.22 -2.37 -7.19
C ASP A 209 -8.16 -2.00 -6.04
N PHE A 210 -7.78 -0.96 -5.29
CA PHE A 210 -8.51 -0.49 -4.09
C PHE A 210 -9.38 0.73 -4.35
N LEU A 211 -8.78 1.81 -4.86
CA LEU A 211 -9.43 3.09 -5.10
C LEU A 211 -9.15 3.54 -6.53
N ASP A 212 -10.03 4.36 -7.09
CA ASP A 212 -9.81 4.98 -8.39
C ASP A 212 -9.81 6.51 -8.32
N LEU A 213 -9.67 7.16 -9.48
CA LEU A 213 -9.62 8.61 -9.60
C LEU A 213 -10.92 9.30 -9.14
N HIS A 214 -12.03 8.58 -9.02
CA HIS A 214 -13.33 9.09 -8.58
C HIS A 214 -13.56 8.87 -7.09
N ALA A 215 -12.64 8.24 -6.36
CA ALA A 215 -12.76 8.06 -4.91
C ALA A 215 -12.82 9.40 -4.15
N GLU A 216 -12.29 10.48 -4.73
CA GLU A 216 -12.39 11.84 -4.18
C GLU A 216 -13.78 12.48 -4.36
N ASP A 217 -14.58 11.98 -5.31
CA ASP A 217 -15.93 12.47 -5.62
C ASP A 217 -17.01 11.83 -4.72
N ALA A 218 -16.66 10.77 -3.98
CA ALA A 218 -17.56 10.07 -3.07
C ALA A 218 -18.00 10.94 -1.88
N ASP A 219 -19.15 10.61 -1.31
CA ASP A 219 -19.66 11.26 -0.11
C ASP A 219 -18.69 11.05 1.09
N TYR A 220 -18.78 11.96 2.06
CA TYR A 220 -17.97 11.87 3.28
C TYR A 220 -18.71 11.05 4.33
N PHE A 221 -18.00 10.14 4.99
CA PHE A 221 -18.47 9.52 6.22
C PHE A 221 -18.29 10.49 7.40
N GLU A 222 -19.31 10.68 8.21
CA GLU A 222 -19.21 11.46 9.45
C GLU A 222 -19.31 10.51 10.65
N ASN A 223 -18.22 10.40 11.42
CA ASN A 223 -18.17 9.46 12.53
C ASN A 223 -19.02 9.91 13.74
N SER A 224 -19.57 8.95 14.48
CA SER A 224 -20.46 9.22 15.62
C SER A 224 -19.74 9.77 16.86
N TRP A 225 -18.43 9.54 16.99
CA TRP A 225 -17.69 9.83 18.24
C TRP A 225 -16.94 11.17 18.24
N SER A 226 -16.58 11.72 17.08
CA SER A 226 -15.91 13.02 16.97
C SER A 226 -16.56 13.95 15.96
N HIS A 227 -17.58 13.52 15.22
CA HIS A 227 -18.19 14.26 14.11
C HIS A 227 -17.17 14.70 13.05
N ALA A 228 -16.08 13.94 12.91
CA ALA A 228 -15.10 14.21 11.88
C ALA A 228 -15.62 13.63 10.56
N ARG A 229 -15.43 14.40 9.49
CA ARG A 229 -15.82 14.01 8.13
C ARG A 229 -14.62 13.42 7.41
N TRP A 230 -14.76 12.21 6.92
CA TRP A 230 -13.69 11.43 6.28
C TRP A 230 -14.04 11.12 4.82
N PRO A 231 -13.13 11.36 3.87
CA PRO A 231 -13.28 10.88 2.50
C PRO A 231 -13.21 9.35 2.45
N LEU A 232 -13.70 8.76 1.36
CA LEU A 232 -13.78 7.30 1.16
C LEU A 232 -12.49 6.55 1.52
N GLU A 233 -11.33 7.04 1.05
CA GLU A 233 -10.02 6.44 1.35
C GLU A 233 -9.75 6.36 2.86
N GLN A 234 -9.94 7.48 3.57
CA GLN A 234 -9.71 7.55 5.01
C GLN A 234 -10.72 6.68 5.77
N THR A 235 -11.97 6.64 5.31
CA THR A 235 -13.02 5.79 5.88
C THR A 235 -12.65 4.31 5.75
N PHE A 236 -12.18 3.87 4.58
CA PHE A 236 -11.75 2.49 4.37
C PHE A 236 -10.51 2.14 5.22
N ALA A 237 -9.51 3.03 5.26
CA ALA A 237 -8.31 2.85 6.09
C ALA A 237 -8.67 2.71 7.58
N ALA A 238 -9.56 3.58 8.08
CA ALA A 238 -10.04 3.53 9.46
C ALA A 238 -10.79 2.22 9.76
N TRP A 239 -11.70 1.80 8.87
CA TRP A 239 -12.41 0.54 8.99
C TRP A 239 -11.46 -0.66 9.05
N HIS A 240 -10.46 -0.69 8.16
CA HIS A 240 -9.45 -1.75 8.09
C HIS A 240 -8.64 -1.84 9.40
N ALA A 241 -8.18 -0.70 9.92
CA ALA A 241 -7.44 -0.65 11.18
C ALA A 241 -8.29 -1.08 12.38
N TYR A 242 -9.55 -0.60 12.49
CA TYR A 242 -10.46 -1.03 13.55
C TYR A 242 -10.82 -2.52 13.45
N SER A 243 -10.94 -3.06 12.24
CA SER A 243 -11.16 -4.49 12.03
C SER A 243 -9.99 -5.34 12.53
N CYS A 244 -8.75 -4.90 12.27
CA CYS A 244 -7.55 -5.53 12.81
C CYS A 244 -7.49 -5.44 14.34
N LEU A 245 -7.73 -4.26 14.91
CA LEU A 245 -7.77 -4.06 16.36
C LEU A 245 -8.85 -4.91 17.04
N ALA A 246 -10.03 -5.03 16.44
CA ALA A 246 -11.12 -5.84 16.98
C ALA A 246 -10.74 -7.33 17.04
N GLN A 247 -9.97 -7.84 16.06
CA GLN A 247 -9.44 -9.21 16.09
C GLN A 247 -8.29 -9.37 17.08
N PHE A 248 -7.41 -8.36 17.20
CA PHE A 248 -6.35 -8.38 18.21
C PHE A 248 -6.93 -8.40 19.63
N ASN A 249 -7.98 -7.59 19.90
CA ASN A 249 -8.69 -7.59 21.18
C ASN A 249 -9.28 -8.97 21.52
N GLN A 250 -9.78 -9.72 20.53
CA GLN A 250 -10.23 -11.10 20.74
C GLN A 250 -9.08 -12.05 21.11
N SER A 251 -7.86 -11.76 20.65
CA SER A 251 -6.68 -12.60 20.82
C SER A 251 -5.98 -12.41 22.17
N ILE A 252 -6.02 -11.20 22.75
CA ILE A 252 -5.37 -10.90 24.04
C ILE A 252 -6.15 -11.40 25.27
N GLY A 253 -7.45 -11.70 25.13
CA GLY A 253 -8.27 -12.24 26.22
C GLY A 253 -8.53 -11.24 27.35
N SER A 254 -8.03 -11.52 28.56
CA SER A 254 -8.27 -10.70 29.77
C SER A 254 -7.08 -9.81 30.17
N GLU A 255 -6.11 -9.64 29.28
CA GLU A 255 -4.94 -8.79 29.53
C GLU A 255 -5.37 -7.33 29.66
N GLN A 256 -4.72 -6.59 30.56
CA GLN A 256 -5.12 -5.22 30.89
C GLN A 256 -4.67 -4.26 29.78
N ALA A 257 -5.63 -3.60 29.15
CA ALA A 257 -5.39 -2.50 28.22
C ALA A 257 -5.05 -1.19 28.95
N GLY A 258 -4.39 -0.28 28.26
CA GLY A 258 -4.14 1.08 28.76
C GLY A 258 -5.42 1.88 28.97
N SER A 259 -5.37 2.98 29.72
CA SER A 259 -6.55 3.82 30.01
C SER A 259 -7.22 4.40 28.78
N ASP A 260 -6.43 4.66 27.73
CA ASP A 260 -6.86 5.31 26.49
C ASP A 260 -6.97 4.31 25.33
N SER A 261 -7.04 3.01 25.65
CA SER A 261 -7.13 1.94 24.68
C SER A 261 -8.39 2.01 23.82
N LEU A 262 -8.23 1.75 22.53
CA LEU A 262 -9.27 1.61 21.53
C LEU A 262 -9.78 0.17 21.40
N LEU A 263 -9.14 -0.81 22.04
CA LEU A 263 -9.44 -2.24 21.85
C LEU A 263 -10.90 -2.59 22.12
N GLU A 264 -11.47 -2.06 23.21
CA GLU A 264 -12.88 -2.27 23.57
C GLU A 264 -13.86 -1.61 22.60
N LYS A 265 -13.41 -0.57 21.89
CA LYS A 265 -14.22 0.22 20.95
C LYS A 265 -14.01 -0.17 19.49
N ALA A 266 -12.97 -0.94 19.19
CA ALA A 266 -12.59 -1.28 17.83
C ALA A 266 -13.72 -1.97 17.05
N ARG A 267 -14.41 -2.94 17.68
CA ARG A 267 -15.55 -3.63 17.04
C ARG A 267 -16.69 -2.66 16.70
N GLU A 268 -17.13 -1.88 17.70
CA GLU A 268 -18.20 -0.89 17.54
C GLU A 268 -17.91 0.08 16.39
N ARG A 269 -16.68 0.61 16.34
CA ARG A 269 -16.27 1.54 15.27
C ARG A 269 -16.15 0.86 13.90
N ALA A 270 -15.62 -0.37 13.84
CA ALA A 270 -15.56 -1.12 12.59
C ALA A 270 -16.96 -1.41 12.04
N ASP A 271 -17.90 -1.79 12.90
CA ASP A 271 -19.28 -2.09 12.53
C ASP A 271 -20.02 -0.83 12.04
N GLU A 272 -19.81 0.34 12.66
CA GLU A 272 -20.37 1.61 12.16
C GLU A 272 -19.87 1.97 10.76
N ILE A 273 -18.55 1.83 10.53
CA ILE A 273 -17.95 2.22 9.26
C ILE A 273 -18.31 1.22 8.15
N VAL A 274 -18.39 -0.08 8.44
CA VAL A 274 -18.66 -1.10 7.41
C VAL A 274 -20.04 -0.92 6.79
N GLU A 275 -21.03 -0.53 7.58
CA GLU A 275 -22.39 -0.24 7.08
C GLU A 275 -22.34 0.84 6.01
N TRP A 276 -21.63 1.94 6.28
CA TRP A 276 -21.46 3.01 5.31
C TRP A 276 -20.67 2.57 4.07
N LEU A 277 -19.59 1.81 4.24
CA LEU A 277 -18.78 1.33 3.11
C LEU A 277 -19.56 0.40 2.18
N LEU A 278 -20.45 -0.43 2.71
CA LEU A 278 -21.31 -1.32 1.91
C LEU A 278 -22.32 -0.53 1.07
N ASP A 279 -22.82 0.60 1.58
CA ASP A 279 -23.70 1.49 0.81
C ASP A 279 -22.95 2.24 -0.32
N HIS A 280 -21.63 2.39 -0.21
CA HIS A 280 -20.76 3.09 -1.16
C HIS A 280 -19.85 2.13 -1.93
N GLU A 281 -20.21 0.84 -1.97
CA GLU A 281 -19.35 -0.19 -2.56
C GLU A 281 -19.08 0.04 -4.05
N SER A 282 -20.00 0.69 -4.78
CA SER A 282 -19.81 1.02 -6.20
C SER A 282 -18.61 1.91 -6.48
N ASP A 283 -18.16 2.66 -5.47
CA ASP A 283 -17.04 3.60 -5.56
C ASP A 283 -15.70 2.91 -5.26
N LEU A 284 -15.72 1.62 -4.91
CA LEU A 284 -14.56 0.80 -4.62
C LEU A 284 -14.16 -0.08 -5.82
N ARG A 285 -12.86 -0.29 -5.98
CA ARG A 285 -12.31 -1.21 -6.97
C ARG A 285 -12.37 -2.68 -6.50
N ALA A 286 -12.05 -3.61 -7.40
CA ALA A 286 -12.35 -5.02 -7.23
C ALA A 286 -11.74 -5.64 -5.96
N ASP A 287 -10.47 -5.36 -5.67
CA ASP A 287 -9.79 -5.91 -4.49
C ASP A 287 -10.34 -5.33 -3.19
N ALA A 288 -10.64 -4.03 -3.16
CA ALA A 288 -11.28 -3.39 -1.99
C ALA A 288 -12.68 -3.93 -1.72
N ARG A 289 -13.51 -4.10 -2.76
CA ARG A 289 -14.86 -4.69 -2.65
C ARG A 289 -14.81 -6.12 -2.12
N TRP A 290 -13.92 -6.93 -2.68
CA TRP A 290 -13.71 -8.29 -2.21
C TRP A 290 -13.32 -8.32 -0.73
N LEU A 291 -12.37 -7.47 -0.32
CA LEU A 291 -11.91 -7.41 1.07
C LEU A 291 -13.03 -6.95 2.02
N LEU A 292 -13.78 -5.92 1.61
CA LEU A 292 -14.93 -5.39 2.34
C LEU A 292 -15.96 -6.49 2.62
N ARG A 293 -16.42 -7.17 1.56
CA ARG A 293 -17.43 -8.24 1.68
C ARG A 293 -16.92 -9.43 2.49
N ALA A 294 -15.66 -9.84 2.28
CA ALA A 294 -15.07 -10.96 2.98
C ALA A 294 -14.94 -10.69 4.50
N LEU A 295 -14.53 -9.48 4.90
CA LEU A 295 -14.44 -9.09 6.30
C LEU A 295 -15.82 -8.82 6.94
N ALA A 296 -16.80 -8.35 6.16
CA ALA A 296 -18.19 -8.21 6.58
C ALA A 296 -18.91 -9.58 6.77
N GLY A 297 -18.28 -10.69 6.36
CA GLY A 297 -18.80 -12.04 6.52
C GLY A 297 -19.71 -12.51 5.38
N ASP A 298 -19.75 -11.79 4.25
CA ASP A 298 -20.42 -12.26 3.04
C ASP A 298 -19.52 -13.25 2.29
N THR A 299 -19.79 -14.53 2.50
CA THR A 299 -18.98 -15.64 1.97
C THR A 299 -19.42 -16.11 0.59
N ALA A 300 -20.54 -15.60 0.06
CA ALA A 300 -21.09 -16.04 -1.23
C ALA A 300 -20.19 -15.66 -2.42
N GLU A 301 -19.47 -14.54 -2.32
CA GLU A 301 -18.51 -14.09 -3.34
C GLU A 301 -17.04 -14.37 -2.98
N ALA A 302 -16.72 -14.64 -1.72
CA ALA A 302 -15.35 -14.98 -1.30
C ALA A 302 -14.87 -16.34 -1.86
N GLY A 303 -15.80 -17.23 -2.26
CA GLY A 303 -15.50 -18.56 -2.79
C GLY A 303 -15.11 -18.59 -4.28
N THR A 304 -15.44 -17.55 -5.03
CA THR A 304 -14.80 -17.27 -6.32
C THR A 304 -13.54 -16.48 -5.98
N GLY A 305 -12.39 -17.16 -5.89
CA GLY A 305 -11.10 -16.48 -5.73
C GLY A 305 -10.97 -15.35 -6.76
N VAL A 306 -10.07 -14.39 -6.51
CA VAL A 306 -9.80 -13.16 -7.29
C VAL A 306 -9.42 -13.46 -8.76
N ALA A 307 -10.30 -14.14 -9.48
CA ALA A 307 -10.38 -14.26 -10.91
C ALA A 307 -11.35 -13.16 -11.34
N ALA A 308 -11.02 -11.93 -10.95
CA ALA A 308 -11.68 -10.76 -11.50
C ALA A 308 -11.24 -10.69 -12.95
N GLN A 309 -12.17 -11.01 -13.87
CA GLN A 309 -12.14 -10.36 -15.17
C GLN A 309 -12.06 -8.86 -14.87
N SER A 310 -10.90 -8.27 -15.18
CA SER A 310 -10.68 -6.83 -15.10
C SER A 310 -11.79 -6.16 -15.92
N SER A 311 -12.84 -5.72 -15.24
CA SER A 311 -13.87 -4.85 -15.82
C SER A 311 -13.43 -3.41 -15.67
N ALA A 312 -12.12 -3.14 -15.80
CA ALA A 312 -11.71 -1.79 -16.14
C ALA A 312 -12.47 -1.45 -17.43
N GLY A 313 -13.14 -0.30 -17.45
CA GLY A 313 -13.70 0.30 -18.66
C GLY A 313 -12.59 0.72 -19.62
N GLY A 314 -11.64 -0.18 -19.87
CA GLY A 314 -10.48 0.00 -20.69
C GLY A 314 -10.91 0.18 -22.13
N VAL A 315 -10.24 1.10 -22.81
CA VAL A 315 -10.37 1.29 -24.24
C VAL A 315 -10.07 -0.06 -24.90
N THR A 316 -11.10 -0.68 -25.46
CA THR A 316 -10.92 -1.89 -26.25
C THR A 316 -10.67 -1.47 -27.69
N LEU A 317 -9.62 -2.02 -28.30
CA LEU A 317 -9.37 -1.87 -29.73
C LEU A 317 -10.61 -2.28 -30.55
N SER A 318 -10.87 -1.59 -31.65
CA SER A 318 -12.09 -1.79 -32.45
C SER A 318 -12.15 -3.21 -32.99
N THR A 319 -13.36 -3.75 -33.15
CA THR A 319 -13.54 -5.08 -33.78
C THR A 319 -13.23 -5.07 -35.27
N GLU A 320 -13.19 -3.89 -35.90
CA GLU A 320 -12.80 -3.69 -37.31
C GLU A 320 -11.28 -3.68 -37.53
N ASP A 321 -10.51 -3.79 -36.46
CA ASP A 321 -9.06 -3.77 -36.50
C ASP A 321 -8.50 -5.00 -37.25
N SER A 322 -7.77 -4.74 -38.34
CA SER A 322 -7.16 -5.76 -39.19
C SER A 322 -6.11 -6.57 -38.41
N GLU A 323 -5.96 -7.86 -38.73
CA GLU A 323 -4.85 -8.68 -38.23
C GLU A 323 -3.47 -8.10 -38.61
N ASP A 324 -3.45 -7.20 -39.60
CA ASP A 324 -2.30 -6.43 -40.05
C ASP A 324 -2.00 -5.17 -39.22
N LEU A 325 -2.73 -4.89 -38.12
CA LEU A 325 -2.33 -3.81 -37.22
C LEU A 325 -0.99 -4.11 -36.57
N HIS A 326 -0.12 -3.11 -36.53
CA HIS A 326 1.25 -3.24 -36.05
C HIS A 326 1.47 -2.42 -34.79
N PHE A 327 2.11 -3.01 -33.79
CA PHE A 327 2.34 -2.41 -32.48
C PHE A 327 3.83 -2.36 -32.18
N HIS A 328 4.28 -1.27 -31.56
CA HIS A 328 5.67 -1.09 -31.12
C HIS A 328 5.73 -0.47 -29.72
N LEU A 329 6.68 -0.94 -28.91
CA LEU A 329 6.95 -0.34 -27.60
C LEU A 329 7.54 1.06 -27.77
N LEU A 330 6.99 2.06 -27.07
CA LEU A 330 7.55 3.40 -27.13
C LEU A 330 8.96 3.46 -26.48
N PRO A 331 9.89 4.27 -27.01
CA PRO A 331 11.31 4.23 -26.63
C PRO A 331 11.59 4.71 -25.20
N ASP A 332 10.69 5.52 -24.64
CA ASP A 332 10.75 6.13 -23.33
C ASP A 332 10.08 5.29 -22.23
N VAL A 333 9.47 4.16 -22.60
CA VAL A 333 8.87 3.22 -21.65
C VAL A 333 9.95 2.40 -20.95
N ARG A 334 9.79 2.23 -19.65
CA ARG A 334 10.57 1.32 -18.78
C ARG A 334 9.60 0.46 -17.99
N TYR A 335 10.02 -0.73 -17.58
CA TYR A 335 9.20 -1.58 -16.73
C TYR A 335 10.08 -2.41 -15.80
N LYS A 336 9.49 -2.85 -14.70
CA LYS A 336 10.07 -3.81 -13.76
C LYS A 336 9.04 -4.88 -13.42
N ARG A 337 9.54 -6.06 -13.06
CA ARG A 337 8.72 -7.19 -12.65
C ARG A 337 9.02 -7.51 -11.19
N ALA A 338 7.97 -7.60 -10.39
CA ALA A 338 8.03 -8.09 -9.02
C ALA A 338 8.25 -9.61 -9.02
N ALA A 339 8.75 -10.16 -7.92
CA ALA A 339 8.87 -11.59 -7.67
C ALA A 339 7.53 -12.32 -7.73
N SER A 340 6.42 -11.62 -7.46
CA SER A 340 5.05 -12.13 -7.66
C SER A 340 4.68 -12.34 -9.13
N GLY A 341 5.49 -11.83 -10.06
CA GLY A 341 5.23 -11.84 -11.49
C GLY A 341 4.53 -10.60 -12.00
N ARG A 342 3.94 -9.76 -11.13
CA ARG A 342 3.28 -8.52 -11.56
C ARG A 342 4.26 -7.53 -12.15
N VAL A 343 3.79 -6.77 -13.13
CA VAL A 343 4.62 -5.80 -13.87
C VAL A 343 4.14 -4.40 -13.60
N VAL A 344 5.09 -3.54 -13.25
CA VAL A 344 4.88 -2.09 -13.22
C VAL A 344 5.65 -1.48 -14.39
N VAL A 345 4.97 -0.59 -15.12
CA VAL A 345 5.49 0.12 -16.28
C VAL A 345 5.48 1.62 -16.01
N GLY A 346 6.46 2.32 -16.55
CA GLY A 346 6.67 3.74 -16.40
C GLY A 346 6.91 4.39 -17.75
N ARG A 347 6.28 5.55 -17.96
CA ARG A 347 6.46 6.39 -19.15
C ARG A 347 7.17 7.68 -18.77
N ALA A 348 8.09 8.15 -19.60
CA ALA A 348 8.75 9.41 -19.36
C ALA A 348 7.75 10.57 -19.57
N ALA A 349 7.41 11.23 -18.47
CA ALA A 349 6.60 12.42 -18.44
C ALA A 349 7.17 13.35 -17.35
N GLN A 350 6.57 14.53 -17.17
CA GLN A 350 6.94 15.45 -16.09
C GLN A 350 5.70 15.78 -15.23
N PRO A 351 5.49 15.08 -14.11
CA PRO A 351 6.27 13.95 -13.57
C PRO A 351 6.05 12.64 -14.37
N PRO A 352 6.92 11.61 -14.21
CA PRO A 352 6.72 10.29 -14.82
C PRO A 352 5.39 9.67 -14.39
N GLN A 353 4.79 8.90 -15.29
CA GLN A 353 3.56 8.16 -15.01
C GLN A 353 3.87 6.68 -14.84
N LEU A 354 3.26 6.05 -13.85
CA LEU A 354 3.48 4.65 -13.48
C LEU A 354 2.14 3.91 -13.49
N PHE A 355 2.15 2.67 -13.98
CA PHE A 355 0.97 1.83 -14.09
C PHE A 355 1.32 0.40 -13.69
N TRP A 356 0.48 -0.21 -12.86
CA TRP A 356 0.47 -1.67 -12.72
C TRP A 356 -0.28 -2.27 -13.90
N LEU A 357 0.27 -3.34 -14.47
CA LEU A 357 -0.35 -4.09 -15.55
C LEU A 357 -1.05 -5.33 -14.99
N ASP A 358 -2.22 -5.63 -15.54
CA ASP A 358 -2.85 -6.94 -15.36
C ASP A 358 -2.07 -8.03 -16.12
N ASP A 359 -2.50 -9.29 -15.97
CA ASP A 359 -1.80 -10.44 -16.55
C ASP A 359 -1.76 -10.40 -18.08
N ASP A 360 -2.83 -9.94 -18.74
CA ASP A 360 -2.94 -9.92 -20.19
C ASP A 360 -2.09 -8.78 -20.79
N ALA A 361 -2.11 -7.59 -20.19
CA ALA A 361 -1.27 -6.46 -20.56
C ALA A 361 0.22 -6.75 -20.26
N SER A 362 0.52 -7.43 -19.16
CA SER A 362 1.88 -7.90 -18.84
C SER A 362 2.38 -8.90 -19.88
N TRP A 363 1.54 -9.86 -20.27
CA TRP A 363 1.86 -10.84 -21.33
C TRP A 363 2.09 -10.16 -22.68
N ALA A 364 1.26 -9.17 -23.03
CA ALA A 364 1.43 -8.39 -24.25
C ALA A 364 2.75 -7.63 -24.24
N LEU A 365 3.07 -6.93 -23.15
CA LEU A 365 4.34 -6.20 -22.99
C LEU A 365 5.56 -7.11 -23.12
N ASP A 366 5.49 -8.34 -22.60
CA ASP A 366 6.57 -9.32 -22.66
C ASP A 366 6.95 -9.72 -24.09
N GLN A 367 6.06 -9.54 -25.08
CA GLN A 367 6.38 -9.84 -26.47
C GLN A 367 7.52 -8.97 -27.03
N TRP A 368 7.81 -7.82 -26.40
CA TRP A 368 8.93 -6.94 -26.75
C TRP A 368 10.17 -7.13 -25.86
N ARG A 369 10.14 -8.05 -24.89
CA ARG A 369 11.24 -8.23 -23.92
C ARG A 369 12.54 -8.71 -24.58
N ILE A 370 12.44 -9.65 -25.52
CA ILE A 370 13.61 -10.25 -26.21
C ILE A 370 14.03 -9.38 -27.40
N ASP A 371 13.04 -8.90 -28.16
CA ASP A 371 13.26 -8.14 -29.37
C ASP A 371 12.22 -7.02 -29.45
N LYS A 372 12.71 -5.78 -29.53
CA LYS A 372 11.90 -4.56 -29.61
C LYS A 372 11.27 -4.33 -30.99
N ALA A 373 11.38 -5.28 -31.92
CA ALA A 373 10.74 -5.19 -33.22
C ALA A 373 9.21 -5.06 -33.11
N THR A 374 8.64 -4.35 -34.08
CA THR A 374 7.20 -4.23 -34.28
C THR A 374 6.53 -5.60 -34.39
N LYS A 375 5.40 -5.79 -33.73
CA LYS A 375 4.60 -7.04 -33.74
C LYS A 375 3.25 -6.76 -34.38
N SER A 376 2.77 -7.66 -35.24
CA SER A 376 1.40 -7.56 -35.75
C SER A 376 0.39 -8.16 -34.77
N PHE A 377 -0.85 -7.69 -34.82
CA PHE A 377 -1.96 -8.23 -34.03
C PHE A 377 -2.12 -9.74 -34.28
N GLY A 378 -2.17 -10.17 -35.55
CA GLY A 378 -2.33 -11.58 -35.90
C GLY A 378 -1.20 -12.48 -35.35
N TRP A 379 0.04 -11.99 -35.34
CA TRP A 379 1.16 -12.73 -34.76
C TRP A 379 1.03 -12.86 -33.23
N MET A 380 0.66 -11.78 -32.54
CA MET A 380 0.45 -11.81 -31.09
C MET A 380 -0.75 -12.71 -30.75
N LEU A 381 -1.85 -12.63 -31.51
CA LEU A 381 -3.06 -13.40 -31.28
C LEU A 381 -2.83 -14.91 -31.42
N ALA A 382 -2.10 -15.35 -32.45
CA ALA A 382 -1.76 -16.76 -32.61
C ALA A 382 -1.01 -17.32 -31.40
N ARG A 383 -0.09 -16.53 -30.81
CA ARG A 383 0.64 -16.90 -29.59
C ARG A 383 -0.24 -16.84 -28.35
N ALA A 384 -1.09 -15.82 -28.24
CA ALA A 384 -1.99 -15.64 -27.11
C ALA A 384 -2.96 -16.83 -26.98
N ALA A 385 -3.56 -17.29 -28.09
CA ALA A 385 -4.43 -18.47 -28.08
C ALA A 385 -3.72 -19.74 -27.61
N GLU A 386 -2.44 -19.93 -27.99
CA GLU A 386 -1.62 -21.05 -27.53
C GLU A 386 -1.25 -20.93 -26.05
N ASP A 387 -0.66 -19.81 -25.64
CA ASP A 387 -0.15 -19.57 -24.29
C ASP A 387 -1.28 -19.54 -23.24
N TRP A 388 -2.41 -18.91 -23.57
CA TRP A 388 -3.57 -18.81 -22.67
C TRP A 388 -4.49 -20.04 -22.71
N GLN A 389 -4.26 -20.98 -23.64
CA GLN A 389 -5.06 -22.19 -23.81
C GLN A 389 -6.58 -21.92 -23.95
N VAL A 390 -6.92 -20.85 -24.66
CA VAL A 390 -8.31 -20.47 -24.98
C VAL A 390 -8.54 -20.51 -26.49
N ASP A 391 -9.81 -20.49 -26.92
CA ASP A 391 -10.09 -20.37 -28.35
C ASP A 391 -9.66 -19.00 -28.90
N TYR A 392 -9.56 -18.94 -30.23
CA TYR A 392 -9.08 -17.76 -30.93
C TYR A 392 -9.95 -16.51 -30.70
N SER A 393 -11.26 -16.68 -30.50
CA SER A 393 -12.18 -15.55 -30.28
C SER A 393 -11.94 -14.95 -28.89
N ALA A 394 -11.87 -15.80 -27.87
CA ALA A 394 -11.59 -15.38 -26.50
C ALA A 394 -10.20 -14.74 -26.37
N ALA A 395 -9.20 -15.30 -27.06
CA ALA A 395 -7.87 -14.70 -27.12
C ALA A 395 -7.89 -13.33 -27.81
N ALA A 396 -8.67 -13.17 -28.88
CA ALA A 396 -8.75 -11.90 -29.60
C ALA A 396 -9.39 -10.80 -28.75
N GLU A 397 -10.45 -11.11 -28.00
CA GLU A 397 -11.10 -10.16 -27.10
C GLU A 397 -10.16 -9.68 -25.99
N ARG A 398 -9.51 -10.63 -25.29
CA ARG A 398 -8.53 -10.35 -24.24
C ARG A 398 -7.35 -9.53 -24.75
N LEU A 399 -6.79 -9.92 -25.90
CA LEU A 399 -5.65 -9.22 -26.50
C LEU A 399 -6.01 -7.80 -26.96
N ARG A 400 -7.21 -7.59 -27.53
CA ARG A 400 -7.70 -6.24 -27.89
C ARG A 400 -7.85 -5.35 -26.68
N SER A 401 -8.36 -5.88 -25.57
CA SER A 401 -8.49 -5.14 -24.32
C SER A 401 -7.10 -4.77 -23.77
N ALA A 402 -6.18 -5.73 -23.69
CA ALA A 402 -4.81 -5.52 -23.22
C ALA A 402 -4.06 -4.49 -24.08
N LEU A 403 -4.04 -4.65 -25.40
CA LEU A 403 -3.36 -3.71 -26.30
C LEU A 403 -4.04 -2.34 -26.32
N GLY A 404 -5.37 -2.29 -26.22
CA GLY A 404 -6.11 -1.03 -26.15
C GLY A 404 -5.74 -0.22 -24.91
N SER A 405 -5.69 -0.86 -23.74
CA SER A 405 -5.22 -0.23 -22.50
C SER A 405 -3.76 0.25 -22.58
N LEU A 406 -2.88 -0.55 -23.20
CA LEU A 406 -1.48 -0.17 -23.42
C LEU A 406 -1.33 1.00 -24.40
N VAL A 407 -2.18 1.09 -25.42
CA VAL A 407 -2.20 2.22 -26.38
C VAL A 407 -2.74 3.48 -25.71
N ASP A 408 -3.85 3.38 -24.98
CA ASP A 408 -4.47 4.49 -24.26
C ASP A 408 -3.51 5.11 -23.23
N SER A 409 -2.80 4.25 -22.50
CA SER A 409 -1.75 4.66 -21.55
C SER A 409 -0.45 5.13 -22.24
N SER A 410 -0.42 5.17 -23.58
CA SER A 410 0.76 5.53 -24.38
C SER A 410 2.01 4.72 -23.99
N ILE A 411 1.84 3.43 -23.77
CA ILE A 411 2.93 2.47 -23.53
C ILE A 411 3.34 1.85 -24.88
N VAL A 412 2.35 1.55 -25.71
CA VAL A 412 2.52 0.98 -27.06
C VAL A 412 1.98 1.97 -28.09
N GLY A 413 2.71 2.15 -29.18
CA GLY A 413 2.25 2.92 -30.34
C GLY A 413 1.66 2.03 -31.45
N SER A 414 0.68 2.57 -32.16
CA SER A 414 0.16 2.03 -33.43
C SER A 414 0.35 3.07 -34.54
N PRO A 415 0.87 2.70 -35.73
CA PRO A 415 1.08 3.61 -36.86
C PRO A 415 -0.19 4.34 -37.33
N GLU A 416 -1.36 3.80 -37.02
CA GLU A 416 -2.65 4.30 -37.53
C GLU A 416 -3.38 5.24 -36.54
N ALA A 417 -2.80 5.50 -35.36
CA ALA A 417 -3.43 6.31 -34.29
C ALA A 417 -3.13 7.83 -34.38
N HIS A 418 -2.95 8.38 -35.58
CA HIS A 418 -2.67 9.81 -35.79
C HIS A 418 -3.83 10.58 -36.42
#